data_AF-A0A964NYR7-F1
#
_entry.id   AF-A0A964NYR7-F1
#
_cell.length_a   1.000
_cell.length_b   1.000
_cell.length_c   1.000
_cell.angle_alpha   90.00
_cell.angle_beta   90.00
_cell.angle_gamma   90.00
#
_symmetry.space_group_name_H-M   'P 1'
#
loop_
_entity.id
_entity.type
_entity.pdbx_description
1 polymer ?
#
loop_
_entity_poly.entity_id
_entity_poly.type
_entity_poly.pdbx_seq_one_letter_code
_entity_poly.pdbx_strand_id
1 'polypeptide(L)'
;MRLPCGTSECVIAVGETMVKRNNERRRTLVVIVIPEVLLMVVALAFVWIGVSRGIAPLARLSEQIRMRSPTDLLPFDSKEVLQEASGIVAELNSLFERVNEASANQKRFTANAAHQLRTPLAVVRTHLELALTQSASPELKGRLALARAATLRSSRLTNQLLTLARVEPSGLAPMSAESVDLRTVTEGLANGWFTTHSSAVSTSASSFRRCQSEAKPSCWVKP
;
A
#
# COMPACT_ATOMS: atom_id res chain seq x y z
N MET A 1 -35.86 -52.12 64.67
CA MET A 1 -35.36 -53.37 65.29
C MET A 1 -36.52 -53.97 66.07
N ARG A 2 -36.85 -55.25 65.86
CA ARG A 2 -37.95 -55.93 66.58
C ARG A 2 -37.36 -56.62 67.80
N LEU A 3 -37.92 -56.35 68.97
CA LEU A 3 -37.50 -56.96 70.23
C LEU A 3 -38.69 -57.75 70.79
N PRO A 4 -38.46 -58.93 71.38
CA PRO A 4 -39.53 -59.73 71.95
C PRO A 4 -40.05 -59.05 73.23
N CYS A 5 -41.30 -58.63 73.21
CA CYS A 5 -42.01 -58.03 74.35
C CYS A 5 -43.19 -58.94 74.72
N GLY A 6 -42.91 -60.09 75.35
CA GLY A 6 -43.95 -61.06 75.70
C GLY A 6 -44.51 -61.81 74.48
N THR A 7 -45.83 -62.06 74.43
CA THR A 7 -46.50 -62.87 73.39
C THR A 7 -46.81 -62.11 72.10
N SER A 8 -46.39 -60.85 71.97
CA SER A 8 -46.58 -60.03 70.77
C SER A 8 -45.29 -59.32 70.34
N GLU A 9 -45.13 -59.08 69.04
CA GLU A 9 -43.98 -58.36 68.50
C GLU A 9 -44.14 -56.85 68.69
N CYS A 10 -43.22 -56.22 69.43
CA CYS A 10 -43.13 -54.77 69.49
C CYS A 10 -42.19 -54.23 68.40
N VAL A 11 -42.68 -53.26 67.63
CA VAL A 11 -41.89 -52.52 66.65
C VAL A 11 -41.43 -51.21 67.27
N ILE A 12 -40.12 -51.08 67.50
CA ILE A 12 -39.52 -49.80 67.84
C ILE A 12 -39.30 -49.03 66.53
N ALA A 13 -40.15 -48.03 66.31
CA ALA A 13 -39.98 -47.05 65.25
C ALA A 13 -39.21 -45.84 65.81
N VAL A 14 -38.00 -45.62 65.31
CA VAL A 14 -37.21 -44.42 65.62
C VAL A 14 -37.56 -43.35 64.58
N GLY A 15 -38.27 -42.31 64.99
CA GLY A 15 -38.52 -41.14 64.16
C GLY A 15 -37.32 -40.20 64.19
N GLU A 16 -36.49 -40.18 63.14
CA GLU A 16 -35.48 -39.14 62.98
C GLU A 16 -36.10 -37.89 62.35
N THR A 17 -35.85 -36.72 62.92
CA THR A 17 -36.39 -35.45 62.41
C THR A 17 -35.80 -35.10 61.05
N MET A 18 -36.67 -34.87 60.06
CA MET A 18 -36.29 -34.54 58.67
C MET A 18 -35.37 -33.30 58.56
N VAL A 19 -35.42 -32.41 59.55
CA VAL A 19 -34.57 -31.21 59.65
C VAL A 19 -33.09 -31.59 59.81
N LYS A 20 -32.78 -32.60 60.63
CA LYS A 20 -31.40 -33.07 60.86
C LYS A 20 -30.83 -33.74 59.61
N ARG A 21 -31.66 -34.54 58.92
CA ARG A 21 -31.29 -35.20 57.65
C ARG A 21 -31.04 -34.21 56.50
N ASN A 22 -31.80 -33.12 56.44
CA ASN A 22 -31.68 -32.15 55.34
C ASN A 22 -30.47 -31.20 55.52
N ASN A 23 -30.12 -30.85 56.76
CA ASN A 23 -28.98 -29.96 57.02
C ASN A 23 -27.64 -30.65 56.71
N GLU A 24 -27.50 -31.95 57.02
CA GLU A 24 -26.30 -32.73 56.70
C GLU A 24 -26.16 -33.00 55.19
N ARG A 25 -27.28 -33.27 54.49
CA ARG A 25 -27.27 -33.39 53.02
C ARG A 25 -26.86 -32.09 52.35
N ARG A 26 -27.40 -30.95 52.80
CA ARG A 26 -27.06 -29.64 52.22
C ARG A 26 -25.61 -29.27 52.48
N ARG A 27 -25.09 -29.57 53.68
CA ARG A 27 -23.67 -29.35 54.00
C ARG A 27 -22.75 -30.21 53.14
N THR A 28 -23.10 -31.48 52.92
CA THR A 28 -22.33 -32.39 52.06
C THR A 28 -22.32 -31.93 50.61
N LEU A 29 -23.49 -31.55 50.07
CA LEU A 29 -23.59 -31.01 48.71
C LEU A 29 -22.79 -29.72 48.54
N VAL A 30 -22.86 -28.80 49.50
CA VAL A 30 -22.11 -27.53 49.45
C VAL A 30 -20.60 -27.77 49.49
N VAL A 31 -20.12 -28.71 50.31
CA VAL A 31 -18.69 -29.03 50.42
C VAL A 31 -18.13 -29.71 49.16
N ILE A 32 -18.96 -30.41 48.39
CA ILE A 32 -18.54 -31.06 47.13
C ILE A 32 -18.68 -30.11 45.93
N VAL A 33 -19.83 -29.46 45.79
CA VAL A 33 -20.18 -28.67 44.61
C VAL A 33 -19.36 -27.37 44.54
N ILE A 34 -19.13 -26.68 45.67
CA ILE A 34 -18.36 -25.43 45.67
C ILE A 34 -16.94 -25.59 45.13
N PRO A 35 -16.10 -26.52 45.63
CA PRO A 35 -14.74 -26.66 45.11
C PRO A 35 -14.72 -27.12 43.66
N GLU A 36 -15.68 -27.93 43.21
CA GLU A 36 -15.79 -28.36 41.81
C GLU A 36 -16.12 -27.18 40.89
N VAL A 37 -17.10 -26.35 41.26
CA VAL A 37 -17.44 -25.13 40.52
C VAL A 37 -16.27 -24.15 40.54
N LEU A 38 -15.60 -23.98 41.68
CA LEU A 38 -14.42 -23.11 41.79
C LEU A 38 -13.30 -23.57 40.85
N LEU A 39 -13.02 -24.87 40.81
CA LEU A 39 -12.00 -25.45 39.94
C LEU A 39 -12.38 -25.27 38.46
N MET A 40 -13.65 -25.45 38.11
CA MET A 40 -14.15 -25.20 36.75
C MET A 40 -14.00 -23.73 36.34
N VAL A 41 -14.34 -22.78 37.22
CA VAL A 41 -14.17 -21.34 36.97
C VAL A 41 -12.71 -20.99 36.79
N VAL A 42 -11.82 -21.52 37.64
CA VAL A 42 -10.37 -21.30 37.54
C VAL A 42 -9.82 -21.87 36.23
N ALA A 43 -10.23 -23.08 35.84
CA ALA A 43 -9.84 -23.68 34.56
C ALA A 43 -10.30 -22.84 33.37
N LEU A 44 -11.55 -22.37 33.36
CA LEU A 44 -12.07 -21.46 32.33
C LEU A 44 -11.29 -20.14 32.28
N ALA A 45 -10.94 -19.57 33.43
CA ALA A 45 -10.12 -18.36 33.49
C ALA A 45 -8.72 -18.59 32.88
N PHE A 46 -8.09 -19.73 33.17
CA PHE A 46 -6.80 -20.09 32.56
C PHE A 46 -6.90 -20.28 31.04
N VAL A 47 -7.93 -20.96 30.56
CA VAL A 47 -8.17 -21.14 29.11
C VAL A 47 -8.42 -19.79 28.45
N TRP A 48 -9.28 -18.94 29.02
CA TRP A 48 -9.57 -17.60 28.52
C TRP A 48 -8.29 -16.76 28.40
N ILE A 49 -7.47 -16.76 29.45
CA ILE A 49 -6.19 -16.04 29.49
C ILE A 49 -5.21 -16.62 28.46
N GLY A 50 -5.09 -17.93 28.34
CA GLY A 50 -4.18 -18.59 27.40
C GLY A 50 -4.56 -18.32 25.95
N VAL A 51 -5.84 -18.46 25.61
CA VAL A 51 -6.36 -18.21 24.26
C VAL A 51 -6.27 -16.73 23.88
N SER A 52 -6.70 -15.83 24.77
CA SER A 52 -6.62 -14.39 24.49
C SER A 52 -5.17 -13.92 24.29
N ARG A 53 -4.23 -14.43 25.08
CA ARG A 53 -2.80 -14.12 24.90
C ARG A 53 -2.18 -14.80 23.68
N GLY A 54 -2.62 -16.00 23.32
CA GLY A 54 -2.15 -16.72 22.13
C GLY A 54 -2.58 -16.09 20.81
N ILE A 55 -3.79 -15.51 20.76
CA ILE A 55 -4.35 -14.92 19.53
C ILE A 55 -4.04 -13.41 19.42
N ALA A 56 -3.81 -12.70 20.53
CA ALA A 56 -3.43 -11.28 20.54
C ALA A 56 -2.27 -10.90 19.58
N PRO A 57 -1.16 -11.65 19.48
CA PRO A 57 -0.06 -11.31 18.58
C PRO A 57 -0.42 -11.46 17.10
N LEU A 58 -1.29 -12.40 16.74
CA LEU A 58 -1.84 -12.50 15.38
C LEU A 58 -2.72 -11.30 15.02
N ALA A 59 -3.54 -10.83 15.97
CA ALA A 59 -4.34 -9.63 15.76
C ALA A 59 -3.46 -8.37 15.58
N ARG A 60 -2.36 -8.27 16.33
CA ARG A 60 -1.37 -7.19 16.16
C ARG A 60 -0.66 -7.26 14.81
N LEU A 61 -0.23 -8.44 14.38
CA LEU A 61 0.39 -8.63 13.07
C LEU A 61 -0.59 -8.30 11.93
N SER A 62 -1.85 -8.74 12.05
CA SER A 62 -2.91 -8.39 11.10
C SER A 62 -3.14 -6.89 11.01
N GLU A 63 -3.14 -6.18 12.13
CA GLU A 63 -3.33 -4.73 12.13
C GLU A 63 -2.09 -3.99 11.60
N GLN A 64 -0.87 -4.49 11.88
CA GLN A 64 0.35 -3.97 11.27
C GLN A 64 0.38 -4.16 9.76
N ILE A 65 -0.06 -5.32 9.26
CA ILE A 65 -0.22 -5.57 7.82
C ILE A 65 -1.27 -4.64 7.21
N ARG A 66 -2.40 -4.44 7.91
CA ARG A 66 -3.52 -3.62 7.43
C ARG A 66 -3.23 -2.12 7.42
N MET A 67 -2.37 -1.65 8.33
CA MET A 67 -1.92 -0.25 8.36
C MET A 67 -0.70 0.01 7.46
N ARG A 68 0.00 -1.04 6.98
CA ARG A 68 1.08 -0.90 6.00
C ARG A 68 0.51 -0.63 4.61
N SER A 69 0.91 0.48 4.03
CA SER A 69 0.58 0.82 2.65
C SER A 69 1.24 -0.18 1.68
N PRO A 70 0.68 -0.46 0.48
CA PRO A 70 1.27 -1.37 -0.53
C PRO A 70 2.72 -1.03 -0.93
N THR A 71 3.18 0.15 -0.57
CA THR A 71 4.50 0.70 -0.85
C THR A 71 5.50 0.51 0.30
N ASP A 72 5.04 0.14 1.50
CA ASP A 72 5.87 0.04 2.71
C ASP A 72 6.25 -1.42 3.01
N LEU A 73 7.35 -1.86 2.39
CA LEU A 73 7.89 -3.23 2.42
C LEU A 73 8.94 -3.44 3.54
N LEU A 74 8.97 -2.59 4.57
CA LEU A 74 9.90 -2.76 5.70
C LEU A 74 9.71 -4.14 6.37
N PRO A 75 10.78 -4.88 6.69
CA PRO A 75 10.65 -6.20 7.31
C PRO A 75 9.93 -6.12 8.66
N PHE A 76 9.11 -7.12 8.98
CA PHE A 76 8.53 -7.27 10.31
C PHE A 76 9.62 -7.64 11.32
N ASP A 77 9.61 -7.03 12.50
CA ASP A 77 10.57 -7.34 13.55
C ASP A 77 10.31 -8.75 14.11
N SER A 78 11.19 -9.68 13.74
CA SER A 78 11.15 -11.08 14.15
C SER A 78 11.28 -11.31 15.66
N LYS A 79 11.70 -10.30 16.45
CA LYS A 79 11.97 -10.47 17.88
C LYS A 79 10.73 -10.51 18.77
N GLU A 80 9.57 -10.05 18.30
CA GLU A 80 8.33 -10.00 19.09
C GLU A 80 7.30 -11.10 18.74
N VAL A 81 7.67 -12.03 17.85
CA VAL A 81 6.74 -13.02 17.29
C VAL A 81 6.92 -14.35 18.03
N LEU A 82 5.81 -14.98 18.47
CA LEU A 82 5.83 -16.33 19.05
C LEU A 82 6.50 -17.34 18.12
N GLN A 83 7.12 -18.38 18.68
CA GLN A 83 7.82 -19.43 17.92
C GLN A 83 6.95 -20.01 16.79
N GLU A 84 5.66 -20.18 17.01
CA GLU A 84 4.72 -20.75 16.03
C GLU A 84 4.44 -19.80 14.85
N ALA A 85 4.47 -18.48 15.07
CA ALA A 85 4.22 -17.48 14.04
C ALA A 85 5.52 -17.02 13.33
N SER A 86 6.69 -17.39 13.84
CA SER A 86 7.99 -17.02 13.30
C SER A 86 8.18 -17.47 11.83
N GLY A 87 7.73 -18.67 11.48
CA GLY A 87 7.84 -19.22 10.12
C GLY A 87 7.01 -18.44 9.09
N ILE A 88 5.80 -18.02 9.47
CA ILE A 88 4.93 -17.22 8.59
C ILE A 88 5.55 -15.84 8.37
N VAL A 89 6.07 -15.22 9.42
CA VAL A 89 6.72 -13.90 9.33
C VAL A 89 7.99 -13.97 8.48
N ALA A 90 8.77 -15.05 8.59
CA ALA A 90 9.95 -15.26 7.74
C ALA A 90 9.58 -15.36 6.25
N GLU A 91 8.55 -16.13 5.90
CA GLU A 91 8.06 -16.23 4.52
C GLU A 91 7.50 -14.91 4.00
N LEU A 92 6.76 -14.19 4.83
CA LEU A 92 6.20 -12.88 4.47
C LEU A 92 7.31 -11.85 4.20
N ASN A 93 8.35 -11.85 5.03
CA ASN A 93 9.54 -11.03 4.82
C ASN A 93 10.27 -11.42 3.52
N SER A 94 10.42 -12.71 3.21
CA SER A 94 11.02 -13.16 1.95
C SER A 94 10.21 -12.71 0.73
N LEU A 95 8.87 -12.76 0.82
CA LEU A 95 8.00 -12.26 -0.24
C LEU A 95 8.20 -10.75 -0.44
N PHE A 96 8.24 -9.96 0.63
CA PHE A 96 8.48 -8.52 0.52
C PHE A 96 9.85 -8.20 -0.07
N GLU A 97 10.89 -8.94 0.28
CA GLU A 97 12.21 -8.79 -0.30
C GLU A 97 12.19 -9.05 -1.82
N ARG A 98 11.55 -10.14 -2.25
CA ARG A 98 11.39 -10.47 -3.69
C ARG A 98 10.60 -9.39 -4.45
N VAL A 99 9.53 -8.88 -3.85
CA VAL A 99 8.73 -7.78 -4.45
C VAL A 99 9.56 -6.50 -4.56
N ASN A 100 10.34 -6.18 -3.52
CA ASN A 100 11.22 -5.01 -3.52
C ASN A 100 12.30 -5.13 -4.60
N GLU A 101 12.93 -6.29 -4.73
CA GLU A 101 13.92 -6.58 -5.76
C GLU A 101 13.31 -6.47 -7.18
N ALA A 102 12.13 -7.05 -7.39
CA ALA A 102 11.40 -6.96 -8.65
C ALA A 102 11.06 -5.50 -9.01
N SER A 103 10.57 -4.71 -8.06
CA SER A 103 10.29 -3.28 -8.23
C SER A 103 11.57 -2.49 -8.57
N ALA A 104 12.67 -2.75 -7.86
CA ALA A 104 13.96 -2.11 -8.15
C ALA A 104 14.46 -2.44 -9.56
N ASN A 105 14.32 -3.70 -10.00
CA ASN A 105 14.69 -4.14 -11.33
C ASN A 105 13.81 -3.50 -12.41
N GLN A 106 12.50 -3.40 -12.20
CA GLN A 106 11.58 -2.69 -13.11
C GLN A 106 11.99 -1.22 -13.28
N LYS A 107 12.34 -0.52 -12.19
CA LYS A 107 12.83 0.88 -12.25
C LYS A 107 14.11 1.00 -13.08
N ARG A 108 15.08 0.11 -12.85
CA ARG A 108 16.33 0.06 -13.64
C ARG A 108 16.05 -0.22 -15.11
N PHE A 109 15.15 -1.16 -15.41
CA PHE A 109 14.75 -1.47 -16.78
C PHE A 109 14.11 -0.26 -17.48
N THR A 110 13.13 0.40 -16.85
CA THR A 110 12.48 1.61 -17.39
C THR A 110 13.49 2.74 -17.61
N ALA A 111 14.42 2.95 -16.68
CA ALA A 111 15.48 3.93 -16.83
C ALA A 111 16.40 3.61 -18.02
N ASN A 112 16.84 2.35 -18.14
CA ASN A 112 17.69 1.90 -19.23
C ASN A 112 16.97 1.99 -20.59
N ALA A 113 15.70 1.57 -20.65
CA ALA A 113 14.88 1.67 -21.86
C ALA A 113 14.74 3.12 -22.32
N ALA A 114 14.58 4.07 -21.40
CA ALA A 114 14.55 5.50 -21.73
C ALA A 114 15.80 5.98 -22.47
N HIS A 115 16.97 5.60 -21.96
CA HIS A 115 18.24 5.98 -22.57
C HIS A 115 18.44 5.28 -23.92
N GLN A 116 18.18 3.97 -23.98
CA GLN A 116 18.34 3.15 -25.18
C GLN A 116 17.39 3.57 -26.32
N LEU A 117 16.22 4.13 -26.02
CA LEU A 117 15.28 4.64 -27.04
C LEU A 117 15.61 6.07 -27.51
N ARG A 118 16.17 6.91 -26.63
CA ARG A 118 16.50 8.31 -26.98
C ARG A 118 17.62 8.39 -28.03
N THR A 119 18.63 7.54 -27.92
CA THR A 119 19.78 7.48 -28.84
C THR A 119 19.38 7.18 -30.30
N PRO A 120 18.68 6.07 -30.61
CA PRO A 120 18.29 5.77 -31.99
C PRO A 120 17.29 6.78 -32.57
N LEU A 121 16.38 7.33 -31.75
CA LEU A 121 15.47 8.38 -32.20
C LEU A 121 16.21 9.68 -32.56
N ALA A 122 17.27 10.03 -31.82
CA ALA A 122 18.13 11.16 -32.16
C ALA A 122 18.87 10.92 -33.48
N VAL A 123 19.44 9.72 -33.67
CA VAL A 123 20.12 9.32 -34.92
C VAL A 123 19.19 9.42 -36.13
N VAL A 124 17.99 8.82 -36.04
CA VAL A 124 16.99 8.88 -37.13
C VAL A 124 16.61 10.33 -37.43
N ARG A 125 16.40 11.15 -36.40
CA ARG A 125 16.11 12.58 -36.56
C ARG A 125 17.25 13.30 -37.30
N THR A 126 18.50 13.08 -36.91
CA THR A 126 19.66 13.71 -37.54
C THR A 126 19.77 13.32 -39.01
N HIS A 127 19.56 12.04 -39.36
CA HIS A 127 19.55 11.60 -40.76
C HIS A 127 18.41 12.22 -41.57
N LEU A 128 17.21 12.36 -40.99
CA LEU A 128 16.09 13.02 -41.66
C LEU A 128 16.34 14.53 -41.85
N GLU A 129 16.95 15.20 -40.87
CA GLU A 129 17.34 16.61 -40.97
C GLU A 129 18.41 16.82 -42.05
N LEU A 130 19.41 15.93 -42.13
CA LEU A 130 20.42 15.94 -43.19
C LEU A 130 19.83 15.65 -44.58
N ALA A 131 18.94 14.67 -44.68
CA ALA A 131 18.28 14.35 -45.95
C ALA A 131 17.42 15.51 -46.44
N LEU A 132 16.74 16.23 -45.53
CA LEU A 132 15.93 17.41 -45.88
C LEU A 132 16.77 18.57 -46.42
N THR A 133 17.99 18.78 -45.89
CA THR A 133 18.89 19.84 -46.37
C THR A 133 19.54 19.48 -47.70
N GLN A 134 19.82 18.20 -47.96
CA GLN A 134 20.49 17.74 -49.19
C GLN A 134 19.53 17.41 -50.34
N SER A 135 18.23 17.20 -50.08
CA SER A 135 17.27 16.84 -51.13
C SER A 135 16.99 17.98 -52.11
N ALA A 136 17.00 17.70 -53.41
CA ALA A 136 16.62 18.66 -54.45
C ALA A 136 15.14 18.55 -54.87
N SER A 137 14.56 17.34 -54.80
CA SER A 137 13.16 17.09 -55.22
C SER A 137 12.15 17.63 -54.19
N PRO A 138 11.17 18.48 -54.60
CA PRO A 138 10.13 18.98 -53.71
C PRO A 138 9.23 17.86 -53.16
N GLU A 139 8.95 16.83 -53.97
CA GLU A 139 8.14 15.68 -53.54
C GLU A 139 8.85 14.85 -52.45
N LEU A 140 10.17 14.63 -52.60
CA LEU A 140 10.98 13.93 -51.61
C LEU A 140 11.07 14.72 -50.31
N LYS A 141 11.21 16.05 -50.37
CA LYS A 141 11.18 16.92 -49.18
C LYS A 141 9.86 16.79 -48.41
N GLY A 142 8.72 16.74 -49.12
CA GLY A 142 7.42 16.53 -48.49
C GLY A 142 7.34 15.21 -47.71
N ARG A 143 7.81 14.11 -48.32
CA ARG A 143 7.84 12.78 -47.67
C ARG A 143 8.79 12.74 -46.46
N LEU A 144 9.97 13.35 -46.57
CA LEU A 144 10.93 13.44 -45.47
C LEU A 144 10.43 14.32 -44.31
N ALA A 145 9.68 15.38 -44.60
CA ALA A 145 9.07 16.23 -43.58
C ALA A 145 8.01 15.47 -42.77
N LEU A 146 7.19 14.65 -43.43
CA LEU A 146 6.22 13.76 -42.77
C LEU A 146 6.93 12.72 -41.89
N ALA A 147 8.00 12.09 -42.39
CA ALA A 147 8.81 11.15 -41.62
C ALA A 147 9.41 11.82 -40.36
N ARG A 148 9.97 13.02 -40.50
CA ARG A 148 10.50 13.81 -39.37
C ARG A 148 9.41 14.12 -38.34
N ALA A 149 8.23 14.53 -38.79
CA ALA A 149 7.10 14.81 -37.91
C ALA A 149 6.63 13.55 -37.14
N ALA A 150 6.62 12.40 -37.81
CA ALA A 150 6.32 11.11 -37.18
C ALA A 150 7.36 10.73 -36.11
N THR A 151 8.67 10.83 -36.41
CA THR A 151 9.74 10.57 -35.44
C THR A 151 9.66 11.48 -34.21
N LEU A 152 9.36 12.76 -34.39
CA LEU A 152 9.15 13.71 -33.28
C LEU A 152 7.93 13.36 -32.43
N ARG A 153 6.85 12.84 -33.04
CA ARG A 153 5.67 12.38 -32.29
C ARG A 153 6.00 11.13 -31.49
N SER A 154 6.66 10.13 -32.08
CA SER A 154 7.08 8.91 -31.39
C SER A 154 8.01 9.23 -30.22
N SER A 155 8.99 10.12 -30.41
CA SER A 155 9.88 10.57 -29.32
C SER A 155 9.12 11.21 -28.15
N ARG A 156 8.12 12.04 -28.44
CA ARG A 156 7.26 12.63 -27.40
C ARG A 156 6.45 11.58 -26.65
N LEU A 157 5.81 10.65 -27.36
CA LEU A 157 5.02 9.57 -26.75
C LEU A 157 5.89 8.66 -25.88
N THR A 158 7.07 8.28 -26.36
CA THR A 158 8.03 7.47 -25.58
C THR A 158 8.42 8.19 -24.28
N ASN A 159 8.74 9.49 -24.33
CA ASN A 159 9.04 10.24 -23.11
C ASN A 159 7.82 10.33 -22.18
N GLN A 160 6.60 10.47 -22.69
CA GLN A 160 5.38 10.48 -21.86
C GLN A 160 5.17 9.15 -21.14
N LEU A 161 5.30 8.02 -21.84
CA LEU A 161 5.18 6.68 -21.25
C LEU A 161 6.26 6.42 -20.19
N LEU A 162 7.50 6.83 -20.46
CA LEU A 162 8.61 6.68 -19.51
C LEU A 162 8.48 7.59 -18.29
N THR A 163 7.91 8.78 -18.45
CA THR A 163 7.56 9.66 -17.32
C THR A 163 6.48 9.02 -16.47
N LEU A 164 5.42 8.47 -17.09
CA LEU A 164 4.36 7.77 -16.37
C LEU A 164 4.92 6.58 -15.58
N ALA A 165 5.77 5.76 -16.20
CA ALA A 165 6.41 4.62 -15.57
C ALA A 165 7.43 4.99 -14.46
N ARG A 166 7.86 6.25 -14.38
CA ARG A 166 8.72 6.76 -13.28
C ARG A 166 7.91 7.34 -12.10
N VAL A 167 6.70 7.81 -12.36
CA VAL A 167 5.81 8.42 -11.36
C VAL A 167 5.00 7.37 -10.60
N GLU A 168 5.01 6.11 -11.05
CA GLU A 168 4.31 5.02 -10.36
C GLU A 168 4.86 4.86 -8.92
N PRO A 169 4.00 4.89 -7.86
CA PRO A 169 4.45 5.14 -6.49
C PRO A 169 5.22 4.01 -5.81
N SER A 170 5.61 2.95 -6.52
CA SER A 170 5.92 1.62 -5.98
C SER A 170 7.30 1.49 -5.30
N GLY A 171 7.78 2.51 -4.62
CA GLY A 171 8.95 2.42 -3.75
C GLY A 171 9.78 3.68 -3.76
N LEU A 172 9.17 4.79 -3.34
CA LEU A 172 9.96 5.72 -2.56
C LEU A 172 10.45 4.91 -1.36
N ALA A 173 11.75 4.61 -1.30
CA ALA A 173 12.43 4.40 -0.02
C ALA A 173 11.93 5.48 0.95
N PRO A 174 11.92 5.28 2.29
CA PRO A 174 11.35 6.24 3.23
C PRO A 174 12.09 7.58 3.16
N MET A 175 11.79 8.37 2.12
CA MET A 175 11.93 9.79 2.07
C MET A 175 10.95 10.21 3.14
N SER A 176 11.49 10.83 4.19
CA SER A 176 10.70 11.39 5.27
C SER A 176 9.49 12.08 4.64
N ALA A 177 8.31 11.50 4.87
CA ALA A 177 7.07 12.16 4.52
C ALA A 177 6.98 13.38 5.43
N GLU A 178 7.56 14.48 4.97
CA GLU A 178 7.57 15.75 5.67
C GLU A 178 6.22 16.43 5.39
N SER A 179 5.64 17.01 6.43
CA SER A 179 4.40 17.77 6.29
C SER A 179 4.67 19.00 5.42
N VAL A 180 4.22 18.97 4.16
CA VAL A 180 4.35 20.08 3.23
C VAL A 180 3.07 20.92 3.24
N ASP A 181 3.21 22.23 3.39
CA ASP A 181 2.10 23.18 3.24
C ASP A 181 1.69 23.28 1.77
N LEU A 182 0.48 22.78 1.46
CA LEU A 182 -0.09 22.80 0.11
C LEU A 182 -0.18 24.22 -0.46
N ARG A 183 -0.35 25.26 0.37
CA ARG A 183 -0.37 26.64 -0.09
C ARG A 183 0.96 27.01 -0.76
N THR A 184 2.08 26.74 -0.09
CA THR A 184 3.42 27.04 -0.62
C THR A 184 3.70 26.34 -1.95
N VAL A 185 3.23 25.10 -2.11
CA VAL A 185 3.37 24.34 -3.37
C VAL A 185 2.50 24.94 -4.48
N THR A 186 1.24 25.28 -4.17
CA THR A 186 0.34 25.88 -5.16
C THR A 186 0.80 27.27 -5.60
N GLU A 187 1.30 28.09 -4.68
CA GLU A 187 1.86 29.42 -4.99
C GLU A 187 3.15 29.30 -5.82
N GLY A 188 4.03 28.35 -5.49
CA GLY A 188 5.24 28.07 -6.28
C GLY A 188 4.92 27.62 -7.71
N LEU A 189 3.93 26.73 -7.88
CA LEU A 189 3.46 26.29 -9.19
C LEU A 189 2.80 27.42 -9.97
N ALA A 190 1.94 28.23 -9.34
CA ALA A 190 1.27 29.35 -9.99
C ALA A 190 2.28 30.40 -10.50
N ASN A 191 3.28 30.74 -9.69
CA ASN A 191 4.34 31.68 -10.06
C ASN A 191 5.23 31.13 -11.18
N GLY A 192 5.59 29.84 -11.13
CA GLY A 192 6.33 29.17 -12.20
C GLY A 192 5.55 29.10 -13.52
N TRP A 193 4.24 28.88 -13.46
CA TRP A 193 3.38 28.82 -14.64
C TRP A 193 3.25 30.18 -15.33
N PHE A 194 3.05 31.25 -14.53
CA PHE A 194 2.93 32.63 -15.01
C PHE A 194 4.21 33.15 -15.67
N THR A 195 5.37 32.87 -15.07
CA THR A 195 6.67 33.31 -15.61
C THR A 195 7.02 32.58 -16.92
N THR A 196 6.69 31.31 -17.03
CA THR A 196 6.99 30.50 -18.22
C THR A 196 6.07 30.84 -19.41
N HIS A 197 4.79 31.16 -19.16
CA HIS A 197 3.83 31.47 -20.23
C HIS A 197 3.74 32.96 -20.60
N SER A 198 4.07 33.89 -19.70
CA SER A 198 4.01 35.33 -20.01
C SER A 198 5.13 35.78 -20.98
N SER A 199 6.29 35.13 -20.96
CA SER A 199 7.42 35.41 -21.86
C SER A 199 7.18 34.92 -23.30
N ALA A 200 6.46 33.80 -23.49
CA ALA A 200 6.03 33.32 -24.80
C ALA A 200 4.98 34.26 -25.45
N VAL A 201 4.08 34.82 -24.65
CA VAL A 201 3.03 35.75 -25.15
C VAL A 201 3.61 37.13 -25.48
N SER A 202 4.54 37.65 -24.67
CA SER A 202 5.13 38.99 -24.89
C SER A 202 6.06 39.05 -26.11
N THR A 203 6.73 37.95 -26.46
CA THR A 203 7.63 37.88 -27.62
C THR A 203 6.84 37.87 -28.94
N SER A 204 5.69 37.18 -29.00
CA SER A 204 4.81 37.24 -30.19
C SER A 204 4.10 38.60 -30.32
N ALA A 205 3.70 39.22 -29.20
CA ALA A 205 3.02 40.52 -29.20
C ALA A 205 3.94 41.70 -29.56
N SER A 206 5.25 41.60 -29.28
CA SER A 206 6.25 42.60 -29.71
C SER A 206 6.66 42.43 -31.17
N SER A 207 6.79 41.20 -31.66
CA SER A 207 6.97 40.89 -33.09
C SER A 207 5.79 41.35 -33.94
N PHE A 208 4.55 41.14 -33.47
CA PHE A 208 3.34 41.56 -34.18
C PHE A 208 3.21 43.09 -34.23
N ARG A 209 3.50 43.79 -33.11
CA ARG A 209 3.58 45.27 -33.09
C ARG A 209 4.65 45.83 -34.02
N ARG A 210 5.79 45.14 -34.17
CA ARG A 210 6.88 45.55 -35.08
C ARG A 210 6.53 45.34 -36.57
N CYS A 211 5.82 44.26 -36.94
CA CYS A 211 5.24 44.11 -38.30
C CYS A 211 4.21 45.24 -38.57
N GLN A 212 3.42 45.63 -37.57
CA GLN A 212 2.38 46.66 -37.71
C GLN A 212 2.96 48.07 -37.87
N SER A 213 4.06 48.40 -37.20
CA SER A 213 4.73 49.70 -37.34
C SER A 213 5.56 49.83 -38.62
N GLU A 214 6.05 48.73 -39.20
CA GLU A 214 6.89 48.76 -40.42
C GLU A 214 6.10 48.67 -41.74
N ALA A 215 4.77 48.56 -41.70
CA ALA A 215 3.89 48.54 -42.89
C ALA A 215 4.39 47.64 -44.05
N LYS A 216 5.03 46.50 -43.74
CA LYS A 216 5.55 45.57 -44.76
C LYS A 216 4.40 44.74 -45.36
N PRO A 217 4.21 44.75 -46.70
CA PRO A 217 3.11 44.06 -47.36
C PRO A 217 3.20 42.52 -47.30
N SER A 218 4.33 41.95 -46.86
CA SER A 218 4.50 40.49 -46.72
C SER A 218 3.85 39.87 -45.47
N CYS A 219 3.43 40.66 -44.47
CA CYS A 219 2.79 40.11 -43.25
C CYS A 219 1.29 39.75 -43.43
N TRP A 220 0.68 39.97 -44.61
CA TRP A 220 -0.78 39.80 -44.86
C TRP A 220 -1.17 38.50 -45.57
N VAL A 221 -0.23 37.58 -45.83
CA VAL A 221 -0.60 36.25 -46.31
C VAL A 221 -1.05 35.43 -45.10
N LYS A 222 -2.36 35.41 -44.86
CA LYS A 222 -3.00 34.53 -43.89
C LYS A 222 -2.63 33.05 -44.16
N PRO A 223 -2.55 32.22 -43.11
CA PRO A 223 -2.20 30.80 -43.19
C PRO A 223 -3.22 29.97 -43.98
#